data_AF-A0A528LGK9-F1
#
_entry.id   AF-A0A528LGK9-F1
#
_cell.length_a   1.000
_cell.length_b   1.000
_cell.length_c   1.000
_cell.angle_alpha   90.00
_cell.angle_beta   90.00
_cell.angle_gamma   90.00
#
_symmetry.space_group_name_H-M   'P 1'
#
loop_
_entity.id
_entity.type
_entity.pdbx_description
1 polymer ?
#
loop_
_entity_poly.entity_id
_entity_poly.type
_entity_poly.pdbx_seq_one_letter_code
_entity_poly.pdbx_strand_id
1 'polypeptide(L)'
;MRRGRRLSFAACLILAVAAAPRGALAQTADELYASAVKARQAQHFDEAADLLKRALALKPDNADALVQLGFAELGRNDLSSARDAFSKALSVAPTYRDASFGLAEVEFRSGNLDAALPLAEQVAKADPANADAAKLVETIRAARQAAASKPKPAAAAPAAVKKPPHHRPDPVPGLFEKGRRLREAGKLPEAEKVYRRALKLAPEDTDILVALGLVIGSSQRFDEADHFFDRALAVKPGLLDARLGKVRLAIWQGDTPRARALIDGVLAIVPDNVEALDLDGRIALLEADYTRAGRSFQRALALEPRNAEALVGIGDVRRAAGDDEAARQAYHQALALLPGSADVEQRLAVPPPRNWRLDLGSEVSDLTNGLGDWTDSSAGLAYRLSPRATISGHTRLATRFGHTDVQMEGRIDQAFTPVFSAYALAAVTPDADFLARYSIGAGASWQVVAPAKAFGPLSLNIDTRYDNFADTSVTSIQPWLQAYILDGRLGLSARWVHAEDDTGTVADGYVLRADLAVTERFNLFAGYADAPEIDDGALVPTRTVFGGISFELSDPLTLRASIAHEERPTFDRNIFGLGLTARF
;
A
#
# COMPACT_ATOMS: atom_id res chain seq x y z
N MET A 1 55.08 24.21 -21.15
CA MET A 1 54.12 24.57 -22.23
C MET A 1 52.71 24.54 -21.64
N ARG A 2 52.08 25.72 -21.55
CA ARG A 2 50.74 25.95 -21.00
C ARG A 2 49.73 25.94 -22.15
N ARG A 3 48.92 24.89 -22.30
CA ARG A 3 47.65 24.85 -23.04
C ARG A 3 46.99 23.49 -22.80
N GLY A 4 45.94 23.47 -21.98
CA GLY A 4 45.19 22.24 -21.67
C GLY A 4 44.40 22.28 -20.35
N ARG A 5 43.88 23.45 -19.94
CA ARG A 5 43.11 23.63 -18.68
C ARG A 5 41.64 24.01 -18.90
N ARG A 6 41.07 23.67 -20.06
CA ARG A 6 39.64 23.91 -20.36
C ARG A 6 39.12 22.77 -21.23
N LEU A 7 38.91 21.60 -20.64
CA LEU A 7 38.08 20.53 -21.24
C LEU A 7 37.63 19.42 -20.25
N SER A 8 38.01 19.45 -18.96
CA SER A 8 37.58 18.45 -17.97
C SER A 8 36.27 18.77 -17.23
N PHE A 9 35.36 19.58 -17.80
CA PHE A 9 34.05 19.88 -17.19
C PHE A 9 32.85 19.49 -18.07
N ALA A 10 33.06 18.67 -19.10
CA ALA A 10 32.01 18.24 -20.02
C ALA A 10 32.13 16.75 -20.36
N ALA A 11 31.93 15.88 -19.37
CA ALA A 11 31.74 14.44 -19.58
C ALA A 11 30.77 13.83 -18.56
N CYS A 12 29.67 14.55 -18.27
CA CYS A 12 28.62 14.08 -17.35
C CYS A 12 27.22 14.03 -17.97
N LEU A 13 27.08 14.02 -19.30
CA LEU A 13 25.73 14.04 -19.88
C LEU A 13 25.60 13.40 -21.27
N ILE A 14 25.79 12.08 -21.39
CA ILE A 14 25.07 11.28 -22.40
C ILE A 14 24.72 9.90 -21.80
N LEU A 15 23.71 9.88 -20.92
CA LEU A 15 22.80 8.74 -20.84
C LEU A 15 21.61 9.14 -21.71
N ALA A 16 21.66 8.74 -22.98
CA ALA A 16 20.51 8.79 -23.87
C ALA A 16 19.50 7.71 -23.45
N VAL A 17 18.85 7.94 -22.31
CA VAL A 17 17.46 7.51 -22.19
C VAL A 17 16.71 8.43 -23.16
N ALA A 18 15.95 7.83 -24.08
CA ALA A 18 14.98 8.56 -24.88
C ALA A 18 13.98 9.25 -23.94
N ALA A 19 14.36 10.41 -23.44
CA ALA A 19 13.49 11.36 -22.79
C ALA A 19 12.63 11.94 -23.92
N ALA A 20 11.48 11.29 -24.16
CA ALA A 20 10.32 12.06 -24.55
C ALA A 20 10.26 13.28 -23.61
N PRO A 21 10.07 14.50 -24.12
CA PRO A 21 10.17 15.70 -23.31
C PRO A 21 9.01 15.70 -22.31
N ARG A 22 9.21 15.16 -21.11
CA ARG A 22 8.36 15.44 -19.96
C ARG A 22 8.82 16.77 -19.36
N GLY A 23 8.58 17.83 -20.12
CA GLY A 23 8.00 18.99 -19.46
C GLY A 23 6.72 18.47 -18.82
N ALA A 24 6.61 18.50 -17.50
CA ALA A 24 5.30 18.63 -16.91
C ALA A 24 4.76 19.97 -17.43
N LEU A 25 4.12 19.92 -18.60
CA LEU A 25 3.21 20.96 -19.03
C LEU A 25 2.21 21.02 -17.89
N ALA A 26 2.24 22.11 -17.12
CA ALA A 26 1.20 22.38 -16.15
C ALA A 26 -0.12 22.25 -16.91
N GLN A 27 -0.89 21.19 -16.62
CA GLN A 27 -2.12 20.90 -17.36
C GLN A 27 -2.99 22.14 -17.30
N THR A 28 -3.41 22.62 -18.46
CA THR A 28 -4.24 23.81 -18.52
C THR A 28 -5.61 23.51 -17.90
N ALA A 29 -6.32 24.54 -17.45
CA ALA A 29 -7.68 24.37 -16.91
C ALA A 29 -8.61 23.65 -17.91
N ASP A 30 -8.41 23.86 -19.21
CA ASP A 30 -9.24 23.29 -20.28
C ASP A 30 -8.90 21.80 -20.53
N GLU A 31 -7.62 21.42 -20.42
CA GLU A 31 -7.19 19.99 -20.46
C GLU A 31 -7.69 19.21 -19.25
N LEU A 32 -7.64 19.81 -18.05
CA LEU A 32 -8.17 19.23 -16.83
C LEU A 32 -9.69 19.04 -16.92
N TYR A 33 -10.41 20.05 -17.42
CA TYR A 33 -11.84 19.98 -17.65
C TYR A 33 -12.21 18.87 -18.65
N ALA A 34 -11.55 18.81 -19.81
CA ALA A 34 -11.82 17.78 -20.82
C ALA A 34 -11.57 16.36 -20.29
N SER A 35 -10.49 16.17 -19.53
CA SER A 35 -10.16 14.88 -18.90
C SER A 35 -11.22 14.49 -17.86
N ALA A 36 -11.68 15.45 -17.06
CA ALA A 36 -12.70 15.20 -16.06
C ALA A 36 -14.07 14.83 -16.65
N VAL A 37 -14.47 15.48 -17.75
CA VAL A 37 -15.71 15.13 -18.46
C VAL A 37 -15.64 13.69 -18.96
N LYS A 38 -14.49 13.27 -19.51
CA LYS A 38 -14.27 11.89 -19.95
C LYS A 38 -14.34 10.90 -18.78
N ALA A 39 -13.70 11.21 -17.65
CA ALA A 39 -13.76 10.39 -16.43
C ALA A 39 -15.20 10.27 -15.90
N ARG A 40 -15.96 11.38 -15.88
CA ARG A 40 -17.37 11.36 -15.44
C ARG A 40 -18.26 10.52 -16.37
N GLN A 41 -18.06 10.62 -17.68
CA GLN A 41 -18.79 9.79 -18.65
C GLN A 41 -18.45 8.30 -18.51
N ALA A 42 -17.22 7.97 -18.11
CA ALA A 42 -16.80 6.62 -17.76
C ALA A 42 -17.23 6.19 -16.34
N GLN A 43 -18.03 7.01 -15.63
CA GLN A 43 -18.48 6.79 -14.25
C GLN A 43 -17.35 6.73 -13.20
N HIS A 44 -16.16 7.23 -13.52
CA HIS A 44 -15.05 7.40 -12.57
C HIS A 44 -15.24 8.72 -11.79
N PHE A 45 -16.21 8.74 -10.88
CA PHE A 45 -16.66 9.99 -10.25
C PHE A 45 -15.64 10.63 -9.29
N ASP A 46 -14.82 9.83 -8.59
CA ASP A 46 -13.74 10.34 -7.73
C ASP A 46 -12.67 11.07 -8.56
N GLU A 47 -12.18 10.43 -9.63
CA GLU A 47 -11.20 11.01 -10.56
C GLU A 47 -11.74 12.29 -11.21
N ALA A 48 -12.99 12.26 -11.67
CA ALA A 48 -13.64 13.42 -12.27
C ALA A 48 -13.72 14.60 -11.30
N ALA A 49 -14.13 14.36 -10.04
CA ALA A 49 -14.23 15.40 -9.02
C ALA A 49 -12.87 16.03 -8.70
N ASP A 50 -11.81 15.22 -8.59
CA ASP A 50 -10.46 15.72 -8.30
C ASP A 50 -9.89 16.55 -9.46
N LEU A 51 -10.08 16.10 -10.70
CA LEU A 51 -9.68 16.85 -11.89
C LEU A 51 -10.45 18.18 -12.02
N LEU A 52 -11.74 18.19 -11.71
CA LEU A 52 -12.56 19.42 -11.73
C LEU A 52 -12.18 20.39 -10.61
N LYS A 53 -11.88 19.90 -9.41
CA LYS A 53 -11.35 20.75 -8.32
C LYS A 53 -10.04 21.42 -8.72
N ARG A 54 -9.14 20.69 -9.39
CA ARG A 54 -7.90 21.25 -9.96
C ARG A 54 -8.15 22.25 -11.08
N ALA A 55 -9.09 21.97 -11.98
CA ALA A 55 -9.48 22.91 -13.04
C ALA A 55 -10.05 24.22 -12.45
N LEU A 56 -10.89 24.11 -11.41
CA LEU A 56 -11.48 25.23 -10.69
C LEU A 56 -10.47 25.97 -9.81
N ALA A 57 -9.40 25.34 -9.34
CA ALA A 57 -8.30 26.06 -8.70
C ALA A 57 -7.59 27.03 -9.66
N LEU A 58 -7.57 26.71 -10.96
CA LEU A 58 -7.00 27.56 -12.02
C LEU A 58 -8.00 28.58 -12.58
N LYS A 59 -9.28 28.19 -12.71
CA LYS A 59 -10.39 29.05 -13.16
C LYS A 59 -11.60 28.90 -12.22
N PRO A 60 -11.65 29.63 -11.07
CA PRO A 60 -12.66 29.44 -10.03
C PRO A 60 -14.11 29.69 -10.42
N ASP A 61 -14.32 30.49 -11.48
CA ASP A 61 -15.63 30.95 -11.95
C ASP A 61 -16.04 30.29 -13.27
N ASN A 62 -15.48 29.12 -13.59
CA ASN A 62 -15.93 28.33 -14.74
C ASN A 62 -17.25 27.61 -14.39
N ALA A 63 -18.38 28.15 -14.87
CA ALA A 63 -19.71 27.61 -14.61
C ALA A 63 -19.87 26.16 -15.12
N ASP A 64 -19.34 25.83 -16.30
CA ASP A 64 -19.40 24.47 -16.86
C ASP A 64 -18.67 23.47 -15.96
N ALA A 65 -17.47 23.85 -15.47
CA ALA A 65 -16.69 23.01 -14.56
C ALA A 65 -17.38 22.83 -13.19
N LEU A 66 -18.05 23.86 -12.67
CA LEU A 66 -18.85 23.77 -11.45
C LEU A 66 -20.06 22.83 -11.62
N VAL A 67 -20.74 22.88 -12.76
CA VAL A 67 -21.85 21.98 -13.09
C VAL A 67 -21.37 20.54 -13.22
N GLN A 68 -20.27 20.30 -13.95
CA GLN A 68 -19.69 18.96 -14.06
C GLN A 68 -19.24 18.43 -12.69
N LEU A 69 -18.75 19.30 -11.80
CA LEU A 69 -18.36 18.91 -10.44
C LEU A 69 -19.60 18.51 -9.63
N GLY A 70 -20.67 19.30 -9.70
CA GLY A 70 -21.94 18.95 -9.05
C GLY A 70 -22.48 17.59 -9.49
N PHE A 71 -22.40 17.26 -10.79
CA PHE A 71 -22.80 15.94 -11.29
C PHE A 71 -21.83 14.81 -10.88
N ALA A 72 -20.53 15.08 -10.80
CA ALA A 72 -19.56 14.10 -10.29
C ALA A 72 -19.82 13.79 -8.81
N GLU A 73 -20.06 14.81 -7.97
CA GLU A 73 -20.37 14.62 -6.55
C GLU A 73 -21.75 13.95 -6.34
N LEU A 74 -22.75 14.21 -7.19
CA LEU A 74 -24.00 13.43 -7.21
C LEU A 74 -23.78 11.94 -7.50
N GLY A 75 -22.84 11.62 -8.40
CA GLY A 75 -22.41 10.25 -8.69
C GLY A 75 -21.70 9.57 -7.52
N ARG A 76 -20.93 10.34 -6.72
CA ARG A 76 -20.33 9.91 -5.45
C ARG A 76 -21.33 9.82 -4.29
N ASN A 77 -22.59 10.20 -4.50
CA ASN A 77 -23.62 10.33 -3.48
C ASN A 77 -23.29 11.35 -2.37
N ASP A 78 -22.40 12.32 -2.63
CA ASP A 78 -22.11 13.45 -1.75
C ASP A 78 -23.06 14.62 -2.07
N LEU A 79 -24.25 14.59 -1.45
CA LEU A 79 -25.29 15.59 -1.66
C LEU A 79 -24.90 16.99 -1.15
N SER A 80 -23.99 17.10 -0.17
CA SER A 80 -23.51 18.40 0.32
C SER A 80 -22.60 19.07 -0.70
N SER A 81 -21.56 18.37 -1.15
CA SER A 81 -20.60 18.91 -2.12
C SER A 81 -21.27 19.20 -3.46
N ALA A 82 -22.22 18.36 -3.88
CA ALA A 82 -23.03 18.61 -5.07
C ALA A 82 -23.87 19.90 -4.95
N ARG A 83 -24.53 20.11 -3.80
CA ARG A 83 -25.30 21.33 -3.53
C ARG A 83 -24.44 22.58 -3.65
N ASP A 84 -23.25 22.54 -3.05
CA ASP A 84 -22.32 23.68 -3.06
C ASP A 84 -21.84 24.01 -4.48
N ALA A 85 -21.48 22.98 -5.25
CA ALA A 85 -21.03 23.13 -6.63
C ALA A 85 -22.12 23.72 -7.54
N PHE A 86 -23.36 23.21 -7.48
CA PHE A 86 -24.47 23.75 -8.27
C PHE A 86 -24.90 25.15 -7.81
N SER A 87 -24.90 25.42 -6.51
CA SER A 87 -25.20 26.75 -5.98
C SER A 87 -24.17 27.77 -6.45
N LYS A 88 -22.88 27.40 -6.45
CA LYS A 88 -21.81 28.25 -6.96
C LYS A 88 -21.93 28.44 -8.48
N ALA A 89 -22.27 27.40 -9.24
CA ALA A 89 -22.54 27.52 -10.66
C ALA A 89 -23.66 28.53 -10.95
N LEU A 90 -24.75 28.49 -10.17
CA LEU A 90 -25.87 29.43 -10.30
C LEU A 90 -25.54 30.85 -9.82
N SER A 91 -24.58 31.02 -8.91
CA SER A 91 -24.09 32.37 -8.57
C SER A 91 -23.28 33.01 -9.70
N VAL A 92 -22.59 32.20 -10.50
CA VAL A 92 -21.81 32.66 -11.67
C VAL A 92 -22.72 32.83 -12.88
N ALA A 93 -23.63 31.88 -13.11
CA ALA A 93 -24.56 31.85 -14.23
C ALA A 93 -25.99 31.51 -13.74
N PRO A 94 -26.79 32.52 -13.33
CA PRO A 94 -28.12 32.30 -12.74
C PRO A 94 -29.15 31.59 -13.61
N THR A 95 -28.93 31.56 -14.93
CA THR A 95 -29.82 30.92 -15.91
C THR A 95 -29.30 29.57 -16.40
N TYR A 96 -28.23 29.03 -15.79
CA TYR A 96 -27.65 27.75 -16.18
C TYR A 96 -28.58 26.59 -15.83
N ARG A 97 -29.28 26.08 -16.84
CA ARG A 97 -30.39 25.12 -16.65
C ARG A 97 -29.95 23.80 -16.05
N ASP A 98 -28.80 23.25 -16.47
CA ASP A 98 -28.31 21.98 -15.91
C ASP A 98 -27.93 22.12 -14.42
N ALA A 99 -27.48 23.30 -14.00
CA ALA A 99 -27.20 23.59 -12.60
C ALA A 99 -28.50 23.66 -11.77
N SER A 100 -29.55 24.31 -12.31
CA SER A 100 -30.87 24.34 -11.69
C SER A 100 -31.50 22.94 -11.61
N PHE A 101 -31.31 22.11 -12.65
CA PHE A 101 -31.75 20.71 -12.67
C PHE A 101 -31.00 19.88 -11.62
N GLY A 102 -29.67 19.96 -11.59
CA GLY A 102 -28.84 19.26 -10.61
C GLY A 102 -29.17 19.67 -9.17
N LEU A 103 -29.42 20.96 -8.91
CA LEU A 103 -29.84 21.42 -7.58
C LEU A 103 -31.23 20.89 -7.19
N ALA A 104 -32.18 20.83 -8.13
CA ALA A 104 -33.49 20.22 -7.89
C ALA A 104 -33.37 18.72 -7.53
N GLU A 105 -32.47 17.99 -8.20
CA GLU A 105 -32.18 16.59 -7.91
C GLU A 105 -31.54 16.41 -6.53
N VAL A 106 -30.59 17.27 -6.16
CA VAL A 106 -29.97 17.28 -4.83
C VAL A 106 -31.00 17.52 -3.73
N GLU A 107 -31.88 18.51 -3.89
CA GLU A 107 -32.95 18.78 -2.91
C GLU A 107 -33.94 17.62 -2.82
N PHE A 108 -34.28 16.99 -3.93
CA PHE A 108 -35.15 15.82 -3.95
C PHE A 108 -34.52 14.63 -3.22
N ARG A 109 -33.26 14.28 -3.52
CA ARG A 109 -32.51 13.20 -2.85
C ARG A 109 -32.26 13.49 -1.36
N SER A 110 -32.17 14.77 -0.99
CA SER A 110 -32.07 15.22 0.41
C SER A 110 -33.42 15.16 1.16
N GLY A 111 -34.53 14.86 0.48
CA GLY A 111 -35.88 14.81 1.06
C GLY A 111 -36.56 16.17 1.19
N ASN A 112 -35.95 17.24 0.70
CA ASN A 112 -36.46 18.61 0.78
C ASN A 112 -37.45 18.90 -0.37
N LEU A 113 -38.60 18.21 -0.34
CA LEU A 113 -39.58 18.25 -1.44
C LEU A 113 -40.12 19.66 -1.72
N ASP A 114 -40.23 20.52 -0.70
CA ASP A 114 -40.71 21.90 -0.85
C ASP A 114 -39.70 22.82 -1.56
N ALA A 115 -38.39 22.52 -1.48
CA ALA A 115 -37.35 23.23 -2.22
C ALA A 115 -37.13 22.64 -3.62
N ALA A 116 -37.25 21.32 -3.76
CA ALA A 116 -37.01 20.61 -5.01
C ALA A 116 -38.06 20.91 -6.11
N LEU A 117 -39.35 20.95 -5.72
CA LEU A 117 -40.45 21.10 -6.69
C LEU A 117 -40.40 22.40 -7.50
N PRO A 118 -40.26 23.61 -6.91
CA PRO A 118 -40.23 24.84 -7.69
C PRO A 118 -39.02 24.91 -8.63
N LEU A 119 -37.86 24.37 -8.23
CA LEU A 119 -36.67 24.30 -9.07
C LEU A 119 -36.89 23.38 -10.27
N ALA A 120 -37.44 22.18 -10.05
CA ALA A 120 -37.74 21.23 -11.12
C ALA A 120 -38.81 21.78 -12.09
N GLU A 121 -39.86 22.44 -11.58
CA GLU A 121 -40.91 23.05 -12.40
C GLU A 121 -40.38 24.22 -13.24
N GLN A 122 -39.46 25.01 -12.71
CA GLN A 122 -38.80 26.08 -13.45
C GLN A 122 -37.99 25.52 -14.63
N VAL A 123 -37.23 24.43 -14.42
CA VAL A 123 -36.46 23.77 -15.48
C VAL A 123 -37.41 23.19 -16.54
N ALA A 124 -38.44 22.44 -16.14
CA ALA A 124 -39.41 21.85 -17.05
C ALA A 124 -40.20 22.89 -17.86
N LYS A 125 -40.47 24.08 -17.28
CA LYS A 125 -41.10 25.19 -17.99
C LYS A 125 -40.17 25.87 -18.98
N ALA A 126 -38.88 25.99 -18.63
CA ALA A 126 -37.87 26.60 -19.49
C ALA A 126 -37.44 25.70 -20.66
N ASP A 127 -37.56 24.38 -20.49
CA ASP A 127 -37.32 23.37 -21.52
C ASP A 127 -38.40 22.26 -21.49
N PRO A 128 -39.54 22.48 -22.16
CA PRO A 128 -40.61 21.49 -22.22
C PRO A 128 -40.24 20.18 -22.93
N ALA A 129 -39.12 20.12 -23.66
CA ALA A 129 -38.65 18.92 -24.33
C ALA A 129 -37.74 18.05 -23.45
N ASN A 130 -37.33 18.54 -22.27
CA ASN A 130 -36.49 17.79 -21.34
C ASN A 130 -37.32 16.75 -20.57
N ALA A 131 -37.26 15.49 -21.05
CA ALA A 131 -37.97 14.37 -20.44
C ALA A 131 -37.56 14.08 -19.00
N ASP A 132 -36.28 14.31 -18.65
CA ASP A 132 -35.76 14.08 -17.30
C ASP A 132 -36.31 15.11 -16.30
N ALA A 133 -36.39 16.38 -16.70
CA ALA A 133 -37.01 17.43 -15.90
C ALA A 133 -38.51 17.18 -15.66
N ALA A 134 -39.25 16.77 -16.70
CA ALA A 134 -40.66 16.41 -16.57
C ALA A 134 -40.86 15.23 -15.60
N LYS A 135 -40.05 14.18 -15.74
CA LYS A 135 -40.08 12.99 -14.87
C LYS A 135 -39.71 13.34 -13.42
N LEU A 136 -38.75 14.22 -13.20
CA LEU A 136 -38.37 14.68 -11.87
C LEU A 136 -39.53 15.40 -11.17
N VAL A 137 -40.24 16.29 -11.88
CA VAL A 137 -41.44 16.97 -11.36
C VAL A 137 -42.53 15.96 -10.96
N GLU A 138 -42.83 14.98 -11.81
CA GLU A 138 -43.81 13.93 -11.50
C GLU A 138 -43.40 13.12 -10.27
N THR A 139 -42.13 12.73 -10.19
CA THR A 139 -41.59 11.94 -9.08
C THR A 139 -41.64 12.72 -7.75
N ILE A 140 -41.28 14.02 -7.76
CA ILE A 140 -41.38 14.89 -6.58
C ILE A 140 -42.84 15.04 -6.13
N ARG A 141 -43.78 15.22 -7.06
CA ARG A 141 -45.22 15.32 -6.75
C ARG A 141 -45.77 14.03 -6.15
N ALA A 142 -45.40 12.87 -6.70
CA ALA A 142 -45.77 11.57 -6.15
C ALA A 142 -45.20 11.36 -4.74
N ALA A 143 -43.93 11.71 -4.51
CA ALA A 143 -43.30 11.65 -3.19
C ALA A 143 -43.99 12.58 -2.19
N ARG A 144 -44.40 13.79 -2.61
CA ARG A 144 -45.12 14.76 -1.77
C ARG A 144 -46.53 14.26 -1.40
N GLN A 145 -47.24 13.66 -2.35
CA GLN A 145 -48.55 13.04 -2.10
C GLN A 145 -48.44 11.83 -1.17
N ALA A 146 -47.42 10.98 -1.35
CA ALA A 146 -47.13 9.87 -0.44
C ALA A 146 -46.76 10.34 0.98
N ALA A 147 -46.05 11.47 1.10
CA ALA A 147 -45.76 12.09 2.39
C ALA A 147 -47.01 12.70 3.04
N ALA A 148 -47.92 13.28 2.26
CA ALA A 148 -49.18 13.86 2.74
C ALA A 148 -50.26 12.81 3.11
N SER A 149 -50.17 11.61 2.53
CA SER A 149 -51.09 10.49 2.81
C SER A 149 -50.63 9.58 3.96
N LYS A 150 -49.44 9.81 4.54
CA LYS A 150 -49.09 9.28 5.86
C LYS A 150 -49.90 10.04 6.92
N PRO A 151 -50.67 9.35 7.79
CA PRO A 151 -51.45 10.03 8.82
C PRO A 151 -50.53 10.83 9.74
N LYS A 152 -50.74 12.15 9.80
CA LYS A 152 -50.19 13.01 10.84
C LYS A 152 -50.65 12.45 12.19
N PRO A 153 -49.79 12.26 13.21
CA PRO A 153 -50.25 11.87 14.54
C PRO A 153 -51.19 12.96 15.03
N ALA A 154 -52.46 12.62 15.24
CA ALA A 154 -53.45 13.55 15.74
C ALA A 154 -53.06 14.03 17.14
N ALA A 155 -53.14 15.34 17.33
CA ALA A 155 -52.96 16.00 18.61
C ALA A 155 -53.91 15.42 19.67
N ALA A 156 -53.39 15.25 20.88
CA ALA A 156 -54.12 14.76 22.03
C ALA A 156 -55.10 15.81 22.58
N ALA A 157 -56.32 15.37 22.92
CA ALA A 157 -57.11 15.84 24.07
C ALA A 157 -58.21 14.79 24.40
N PRO A 158 -58.74 14.74 25.63
CA PRO A 158 -58.94 13.49 26.36
C PRO A 158 -60.41 13.04 26.42
N ALA A 159 -60.64 11.73 26.44
CA ALA A 159 -61.86 11.16 27.02
C ALA A 159 -61.66 9.68 27.38
N ALA A 160 -61.96 9.36 28.63
CA ALA A 160 -61.86 8.03 29.21
C ALA A 160 -62.99 7.11 28.72
N VAL A 161 -62.65 5.97 28.09
CA VAL A 161 -63.51 4.78 28.07
C VAL A 161 -62.62 3.52 28.04
N LYS A 162 -62.79 2.66 29.04
CA LYS A 162 -62.10 1.37 29.21
C LYS A 162 -62.55 0.35 28.16
N LYS A 163 -61.61 -0.36 27.50
CA LYS A 163 -61.85 -1.62 26.74
C LYS A 163 -60.65 -2.60 26.84
N PRO A 164 -60.88 -3.92 26.63
CA PRO A 164 -60.05 -5.05 27.10
C PRO A 164 -58.77 -5.28 26.27
N PRO A 165 -57.86 -6.20 26.68
CA PRO A 165 -56.47 -6.20 26.23
C PRO A 165 -56.31 -6.64 24.77
N HIS A 166 -55.68 -5.79 23.97
CA HIS A 166 -55.17 -6.11 22.64
C HIS A 166 -53.91 -6.99 22.75
N HIS A 167 -53.88 -8.11 22.05
CA HIS A 167 -52.62 -8.77 21.70
C HIS A 167 -51.77 -7.78 20.90
N ARG A 168 -50.70 -7.26 21.51
CA ARG A 168 -49.65 -6.53 20.80
C ARG A 168 -48.83 -7.55 20.01
N PRO A 169 -48.53 -7.32 18.71
CA PRO A 169 -47.56 -8.13 17.99
C PRO A 169 -46.24 -8.16 18.76
N ASP A 170 -45.59 -9.32 18.83
CA ASP A 170 -44.30 -9.47 19.49
C ASP A 170 -43.29 -8.47 18.87
N PRO A 171 -42.74 -7.53 19.66
CA PRO A 171 -41.81 -6.54 19.14
C PRO A 171 -40.44 -7.15 18.78
N VAL A 172 -40.12 -8.37 19.21
CA VAL A 172 -38.78 -8.97 19.08
C VAL A 172 -38.33 -9.12 17.61
N PRO A 173 -39.09 -9.74 16.69
CA PRO A 173 -38.67 -9.88 15.29
C PRO A 173 -38.42 -8.52 14.61
N GLY A 174 -39.27 -7.53 14.88
CA GLY A 174 -39.12 -6.18 14.33
C GLY A 174 -37.88 -5.45 14.86
N LEU A 175 -37.51 -5.68 16.12
CA LEU A 175 -36.27 -5.16 16.70
C LEU A 175 -35.05 -5.88 16.13
N PHE A 176 -35.09 -7.20 15.99
CA PHE A 176 -33.98 -7.98 15.41
C PHE A 176 -33.68 -7.52 13.98
N GLU A 177 -34.71 -7.41 13.14
CA GLU A 177 -34.59 -6.92 11.76
C GLU A 177 -34.07 -5.49 11.67
N LYS A 178 -34.51 -4.62 12.59
CA LYS A 178 -33.96 -3.26 12.68
C LYS A 178 -32.48 -3.28 13.06
N GLY A 179 -32.09 -4.11 14.02
CA GLY A 179 -30.69 -4.27 14.42
C GLY A 179 -29.82 -4.77 13.26
N ARG A 180 -30.34 -5.72 12.48
CA ARG A 180 -29.66 -6.29 11.31
C ARG A 180 -29.35 -5.24 10.25
N ARG A 181 -30.36 -4.45 9.89
CA ARG A 181 -30.20 -3.33 8.93
C ARG A 181 -29.21 -2.27 9.42
N LEU A 182 -29.22 -1.97 10.72
CA LEU A 182 -28.27 -1.01 11.30
C LEU A 182 -26.83 -1.54 11.24
N ARG A 183 -26.63 -2.83 11.55
CA ARG A 183 -25.33 -3.49 11.43
C ARG A 183 -24.82 -3.49 9.99
N GLU A 184 -25.67 -3.85 9.02
CA GLU A 184 -25.35 -3.83 7.59
C GLU A 184 -25.01 -2.41 7.10
N ALA A 185 -25.64 -1.39 7.68
CA ALA A 185 -25.33 0.02 7.40
C ALA A 185 -24.10 0.56 8.17
N GLY A 186 -23.34 -0.28 8.88
CA GLY A 186 -22.17 0.12 9.67
C GLY A 186 -22.48 0.90 10.95
N LYS A 187 -23.76 1.04 11.32
CA LYS A 187 -24.24 1.77 12.51
C LYS A 187 -24.21 0.87 13.74
N LEU A 188 -22.99 0.44 14.11
CA LEU A 188 -22.76 -0.56 15.16
C LEU A 188 -23.30 -0.13 16.55
N PRO A 189 -23.11 1.12 17.02
CA PRO A 189 -23.65 1.55 18.32
C PRO A 189 -25.18 1.51 18.37
N GLU A 190 -25.86 1.92 17.30
CA GLU A 190 -27.32 1.85 17.22
C GLU A 190 -27.82 0.41 17.10
N ALA A 191 -27.13 -0.43 16.34
CA ALA A 191 -27.42 -1.86 16.23
C ALA A 191 -27.36 -2.53 17.60
N GLU A 192 -26.29 -2.28 18.38
CA GLU A 192 -26.13 -2.81 19.74
C GLU A 192 -27.32 -2.39 20.62
N LYS A 193 -27.68 -1.10 20.63
CA LYS A 193 -28.80 -0.58 21.43
C LYS A 193 -30.12 -1.28 21.09
N VAL A 194 -30.36 -1.52 19.80
CA VAL A 194 -31.58 -2.20 19.33
C VAL A 194 -31.56 -3.68 19.72
N TYR A 195 -30.45 -4.39 19.53
CA TYR A 195 -30.34 -5.79 19.90
C TYR A 195 -30.41 -6.00 21.42
N ARG A 196 -29.82 -5.14 22.25
CA ARG A 196 -30.00 -5.21 23.71
C ARG A 196 -31.45 -5.03 24.13
N ARG A 197 -32.23 -4.21 23.41
CA ARG A 197 -33.67 -4.07 23.67
C ARG A 197 -34.42 -5.35 23.27
N ALA A 198 -34.05 -5.97 22.16
CA ALA A 198 -34.62 -7.26 21.74
C ALA A 198 -34.29 -8.36 22.77
N LEU A 199 -33.04 -8.42 23.24
CA LEU A 199 -32.60 -9.39 24.25
C LEU A 199 -33.32 -9.23 25.60
N LYS A 200 -33.65 -8.00 26.02
CA LYS A 200 -34.46 -7.79 27.24
C LYS A 200 -35.85 -8.43 27.15
N LEU A 201 -36.39 -8.55 25.94
CA LEU A 201 -37.71 -9.11 25.69
C LEU A 201 -37.64 -10.63 25.45
N ALA A 202 -36.52 -11.12 24.90
CA ALA A 202 -36.23 -12.53 24.72
C ALA A 202 -34.79 -12.87 25.20
N PRO A 203 -34.58 -13.11 26.51
CA PRO A 203 -33.24 -13.21 27.10
C PRO A 203 -32.40 -14.41 26.64
N GLU A 204 -33.04 -15.46 26.14
CA GLU A 204 -32.41 -16.72 25.73
C GLU A 204 -32.45 -16.92 24.20
N ASP A 205 -32.89 -15.91 23.45
CA ASP A 205 -32.92 -15.97 21.99
C ASP A 205 -31.48 -16.01 21.44
N THR A 206 -31.12 -17.15 20.85
CA THR A 206 -29.76 -17.40 20.39
C THR A 206 -29.36 -16.52 19.21
N ASP A 207 -30.30 -16.12 18.36
CA ASP A 207 -30.01 -15.30 17.17
C ASP A 207 -29.66 -13.88 17.61
N ILE A 208 -30.37 -13.35 18.60
CA ILE A 208 -30.06 -12.05 19.22
C ILE A 208 -28.72 -12.11 19.96
N LEU A 209 -28.44 -13.19 20.70
CA LEU A 209 -27.17 -13.38 21.40
C LEU A 209 -25.98 -13.41 20.43
N VAL A 210 -26.08 -14.19 19.34
CA VAL A 210 -25.05 -14.25 18.29
C VAL A 210 -24.88 -12.89 17.61
N ALA A 211 -25.97 -12.22 17.24
CA ALA A 211 -25.91 -10.90 16.61
C ALA A 211 -25.25 -9.85 17.51
N LEU A 212 -25.53 -9.88 18.82
CA LEU A 212 -24.85 -9.03 19.81
C LEU A 212 -23.36 -9.35 19.91
N GLY A 213 -23.00 -10.63 19.99
CA GLY A 213 -21.60 -11.07 20.01
C GLY A 213 -20.81 -10.52 18.82
N LEU A 214 -21.38 -10.60 17.61
CA LEU A 214 -20.75 -10.08 16.40
C LEU A 214 -20.61 -8.54 16.41
N VAL A 215 -21.66 -7.80 16.78
CA VAL A 215 -21.61 -6.32 16.84
C VAL A 215 -20.60 -5.83 17.88
N ILE A 216 -20.62 -6.42 19.07
CA ILE A 216 -19.74 -6.04 20.17
C ILE A 216 -18.29 -6.42 19.86
N GLY A 217 -18.06 -7.61 19.27
CA GLY A 217 -16.74 -8.06 18.84
C GLY A 217 -16.14 -7.15 17.77
N SER A 218 -16.94 -6.72 16.78
CA SER A 218 -16.49 -5.74 15.77
C SER A 218 -16.14 -4.36 16.35
N SER A 219 -16.62 -4.06 17.56
CA SER A 219 -16.26 -2.86 18.32
C SER A 219 -15.10 -3.08 19.30
N GLN A 220 -14.33 -4.17 19.13
CA GLN A 220 -13.17 -4.57 19.94
C GLN A 220 -13.45 -4.83 21.43
N ARG A 221 -14.72 -5.04 21.82
CA ARG A 221 -15.11 -5.42 23.20
C ARG A 221 -15.15 -6.94 23.34
N PHE A 222 -13.98 -7.56 23.24
CA PHE A 222 -13.91 -8.99 22.99
C PHE A 222 -14.43 -9.88 24.13
N ASP A 223 -14.14 -9.56 25.39
CA ASP A 223 -14.60 -10.37 26.53
C ASP A 223 -16.12 -10.43 26.62
N GLU A 224 -16.78 -9.29 26.35
CA GLU A 224 -18.23 -9.21 26.35
C GLU A 224 -18.84 -9.94 25.15
N ALA A 225 -18.19 -9.89 23.98
CA ALA A 225 -18.60 -10.67 22.83
C ALA A 225 -18.52 -12.19 23.11
N ASP A 226 -17.41 -12.65 23.72
CA ASP A 226 -17.23 -14.07 24.08
C ASP A 226 -18.33 -14.52 25.04
N HIS A 227 -18.69 -13.68 26.02
CA HIS A 227 -19.78 -13.95 26.95
C HIS A 227 -21.14 -14.15 26.25
N PHE A 228 -21.46 -13.36 25.22
CA PHE A 228 -22.71 -13.55 24.47
C PHE A 228 -22.71 -14.85 23.65
N PHE A 229 -21.58 -15.23 23.06
CA PHE A 229 -21.46 -16.52 22.37
C PHE A 229 -21.54 -17.71 23.34
N ASP A 230 -20.92 -17.61 24.52
CA ASP A 230 -21.00 -18.64 25.56
C ASP A 230 -22.43 -18.81 26.07
N ARG A 231 -23.18 -17.72 26.24
CA ARG A 231 -24.61 -17.79 26.57
C ARG A 231 -25.42 -18.46 25.47
N ALA A 232 -25.16 -18.17 24.19
CA ALA A 232 -25.84 -18.81 23.08
C ALA A 232 -25.54 -20.33 23.04
N LEU A 233 -24.30 -20.72 23.30
CA LEU A 233 -23.88 -22.13 23.37
C LEU A 233 -24.39 -22.84 24.63
N ALA A 234 -24.60 -22.13 25.74
CA ALA A 234 -25.25 -22.70 26.92
C ALA A 234 -26.71 -23.06 26.66
N VAL A 235 -27.43 -22.23 25.90
CA VAL A 235 -28.82 -22.52 25.46
C VAL A 235 -28.83 -23.63 24.40
N LYS A 236 -27.92 -23.55 23.41
CA LYS A 236 -27.83 -24.52 22.31
C LYS A 236 -26.37 -24.90 22.04
N PRO A 237 -25.85 -25.99 22.68
CA PRO A 237 -24.44 -26.39 22.57
C PRO A 237 -23.96 -26.65 21.14
N GLY A 238 -24.86 -27.06 20.25
CA GLY A 238 -24.61 -27.36 18.85
C GLY A 238 -24.69 -26.18 17.88
N LEU A 239 -24.93 -24.95 18.36
CA LEU A 239 -25.20 -23.79 17.50
C LEU A 239 -23.97 -23.38 16.69
N LEU A 240 -24.01 -23.67 15.38
CA LEU A 240 -22.89 -23.42 14.46
C LEU A 240 -22.51 -21.93 14.40
N ASP A 241 -23.49 -21.03 14.27
CA ASP A 241 -23.25 -19.59 14.14
C ASP A 241 -22.51 -19.02 15.36
N ALA A 242 -22.79 -19.52 16.57
CA ALA A 242 -22.07 -19.11 17.76
C ALA A 242 -20.62 -19.64 17.76
N ARG A 243 -20.37 -20.86 17.27
CA ARG A 243 -19.01 -21.40 17.13
C ARG A 243 -18.20 -20.63 16.09
N LEU A 244 -18.78 -20.35 14.92
CA LEU A 244 -18.16 -19.52 13.89
C LEU A 244 -17.93 -18.08 14.40
N GLY A 245 -18.86 -17.55 15.21
CA GLY A 245 -18.69 -16.30 15.94
C GLY A 245 -17.46 -16.28 16.85
N LYS A 246 -17.21 -17.37 17.60
CA LYS A 246 -15.98 -17.51 18.42
C LYS A 246 -14.71 -17.59 17.57
N VAL A 247 -14.75 -18.24 16.40
CA VAL A 247 -13.62 -18.24 15.45
C VAL A 247 -13.31 -16.81 14.97
N ARG A 248 -14.34 -16.07 14.51
CA ARG A 248 -14.20 -14.66 14.10
C ARG A 248 -13.64 -13.78 15.21
N LEU A 249 -14.08 -14.01 16.45
CA LEU A 249 -13.58 -13.29 17.62
C LEU A 249 -12.08 -13.51 17.84
N ALA A 250 -11.62 -14.76 17.76
CA ALA A 250 -10.20 -15.09 17.89
C ALA A 250 -9.35 -14.44 16.77
N ILE A 251 -9.87 -14.39 15.54
CA ILE A 251 -9.23 -13.68 14.42
C ILE A 251 -9.11 -12.18 14.74
N TRP A 252 -10.20 -11.52 15.20
CA TRP A 252 -10.17 -10.10 15.55
C TRP A 252 -9.25 -9.77 16.72
N GLN A 253 -9.03 -10.71 17.64
CA GLN A 253 -8.06 -10.61 18.73
C GLN A 253 -6.61 -10.80 18.26
N GLY A 254 -6.38 -11.29 17.05
CA GLY A 254 -5.06 -11.69 16.55
C GLY A 254 -4.56 -13.02 17.13
N ASP A 255 -5.39 -13.75 17.88
CA ASP A 255 -5.06 -15.06 18.47
C ASP A 255 -5.24 -16.16 17.42
N THR A 256 -4.30 -16.19 16.48
CA THR A 256 -4.28 -17.14 15.35
C THR A 256 -4.26 -18.60 15.83
N PRO A 257 -3.46 -19.00 16.85
CA PRO A 257 -3.50 -20.35 17.39
C PRO A 257 -4.87 -20.77 17.93
N ARG A 258 -5.56 -19.89 18.67
CA ARG A 258 -6.91 -20.17 19.15
C ARG A 258 -7.91 -20.26 17.99
N ALA A 259 -7.82 -19.36 17.01
CA ALA A 259 -8.68 -19.39 15.83
C ALA A 259 -8.53 -20.72 15.06
N ARG A 260 -7.29 -21.19 14.87
CA ARG A 260 -6.95 -22.48 14.26
C ARG A 260 -7.59 -23.66 14.99
N ALA A 261 -7.41 -23.73 16.32
CA ALA A 261 -8.00 -24.81 17.12
C ALA A 261 -9.54 -24.82 17.05
N LEU A 262 -10.17 -23.64 17.09
CA LEU A 262 -11.62 -23.52 17.01
C LEU A 262 -12.17 -23.92 15.63
N ILE A 263 -11.53 -23.49 14.54
CA ILE A 263 -12.02 -23.79 13.19
C ILE A 263 -11.83 -25.27 12.83
N ASP A 264 -10.74 -25.90 13.28
CA ASP A 264 -10.52 -27.33 13.10
C ASP A 264 -11.63 -28.15 13.79
N GLY A 265 -12.04 -27.73 14.99
CA GLY A 265 -13.18 -28.33 15.70
C GLY A 265 -14.52 -28.16 14.98
N VAL A 266 -14.75 -27.03 14.31
CA VAL A 266 -15.96 -26.80 13.49
C VAL A 266 -15.94 -27.69 12.25
N LEU A 267 -14.83 -27.71 11.49
CA LEU A 267 -14.70 -28.47 10.26
C LEU A 267 -14.69 -29.99 10.49
N ALA A 268 -14.31 -30.47 11.68
CA ALA A 268 -14.45 -31.87 12.05
C ALA A 268 -15.93 -32.33 12.13
N ILE A 269 -16.85 -31.40 12.43
CA ILE A 269 -18.30 -31.69 12.55
C ILE A 269 -19.03 -31.37 11.24
N VAL A 270 -18.68 -30.24 10.61
CA VAL A 270 -19.31 -29.74 9.38
C VAL A 270 -18.26 -29.46 8.29
N PRO A 271 -17.68 -30.49 7.66
CA PRO A 271 -16.51 -30.36 6.79
C PRO A 271 -16.73 -29.55 5.50
N ASP A 272 -17.98 -29.43 5.05
CA ASP A 272 -18.37 -28.74 3.81
C ASP A 272 -19.24 -27.50 4.08
N ASN A 273 -19.07 -26.87 5.25
CA ASN A 273 -19.67 -25.57 5.51
C ASN A 273 -18.83 -24.45 4.87
N VAL A 274 -19.44 -23.69 3.95
CA VAL A 274 -18.75 -22.65 3.16
C VAL A 274 -18.12 -21.57 4.05
N GLU A 275 -18.86 -21.04 5.02
CA GLU A 275 -18.34 -20.01 5.93
C GLU A 275 -17.17 -20.53 6.79
N ALA A 276 -17.23 -21.78 7.24
CA ALA A 276 -16.13 -22.39 7.96
C ALA A 276 -14.88 -22.55 7.08
N LEU A 277 -15.05 -22.92 5.80
CA LEU A 277 -13.96 -23.01 4.84
C LEU A 277 -13.34 -21.63 4.52
N ASP A 278 -14.15 -20.59 4.42
CA ASP A 278 -13.67 -19.21 4.22
C ASP A 278 -12.86 -18.72 5.42
N LEU A 279 -13.33 -18.99 6.65
CA LEU A 279 -12.60 -18.66 7.88
C LEU A 279 -11.31 -19.48 8.00
N ASP A 280 -11.33 -20.76 7.64
CA ASP A 280 -10.12 -21.61 7.62
C ASP A 280 -9.07 -21.07 6.65
N GLY A 281 -9.50 -20.64 5.47
CA GLY A 281 -8.66 -19.98 4.48
C GLY A 281 -8.09 -18.66 4.99
N ARG A 282 -8.89 -17.83 5.65
CA ARG A 282 -8.44 -16.58 6.30
C ARG A 282 -7.39 -16.83 7.37
N ILE A 283 -7.60 -17.82 8.23
CA ILE A 283 -6.65 -18.18 9.29
C ILE A 283 -5.35 -18.70 8.66
N ALA A 284 -5.44 -19.51 7.60
CA ALA A 284 -4.25 -20.01 6.90
C ALA A 284 -3.45 -18.89 6.22
N LEU A 285 -4.12 -17.84 5.72
CA LEU A 285 -3.46 -16.61 5.26
C LEU A 285 -2.68 -15.91 6.38
N LEU A 286 -3.27 -15.80 7.58
CA LEU A 286 -2.60 -15.21 8.76
C LEU A 286 -1.39 -16.05 9.22
N GLU A 287 -1.44 -17.37 9.04
CA GLU A 287 -0.34 -18.29 9.31
C GLU A 287 0.73 -18.29 8.19
N ALA A 288 0.50 -17.56 7.10
CA ALA A 288 1.28 -17.62 5.86
C ALA A 288 1.37 -19.03 5.23
N ASP A 289 0.42 -19.92 5.55
CA ASP A 289 0.24 -21.20 4.88
C ASP A 289 -0.67 -21.02 3.65
N TYR A 290 -0.08 -20.47 2.60
CA TYR A 290 -0.77 -20.19 1.34
C TYR A 290 -1.28 -21.45 0.64
N THR A 291 -0.67 -22.61 0.94
CA THR A 291 -1.09 -23.91 0.37
C THR A 291 -2.41 -24.35 0.98
N ARG A 292 -2.52 -24.30 2.32
CA ARG A 292 -3.77 -24.58 3.03
C ARG A 292 -4.83 -23.54 2.67
N ALA A 293 -4.48 -22.25 2.69
CA ALA A 293 -5.41 -21.18 2.34
C ALA A 293 -6.03 -21.38 0.96
N GLY A 294 -5.20 -21.64 -0.05
CA GLY A 294 -5.66 -21.90 -1.42
C GLY A 294 -6.61 -23.10 -1.49
N ARG A 295 -6.30 -24.21 -0.79
CA ARG A 295 -7.16 -25.40 -0.75
C ARG A 295 -8.53 -25.10 -0.15
N SER A 296 -8.58 -24.35 0.95
CA SER A 296 -9.83 -24.06 1.65
C SER A 296 -10.74 -23.14 0.85
N PHE A 297 -10.20 -22.07 0.26
CA PHE A 297 -10.98 -21.22 -0.64
C PHE A 297 -11.42 -21.94 -1.93
N GLN A 298 -10.59 -22.82 -2.49
CA GLN A 298 -10.99 -23.65 -3.63
C GLN A 298 -12.15 -24.58 -3.28
N ARG A 299 -12.14 -25.20 -2.09
CA ARG A 299 -13.26 -26.01 -1.60
C ARG A 299 -14.52 -25.16 -1.39
N ALA A 300 -14.39 -23.97 -0.82
CA ALA A 300 -15.50 -23.04 -0.67
C ALA A 300 -16.11 -22.67 -2.04
N LEU A 301 -15.29 -22.36 -3.04
CA LEU A 301 -15.74 -22.07 -4.42
C LEU A 301 -16.34 -23.27 -5.15
N ALA A 302 -15.88 -24.49 -4.84
CA ALA A 302 -16.47 -25.69 -5.42
C ALA A 302 -17.90 -25.93 -4.91
N LEU A 303 -18.17 -25.58 -3.65
CA LEU A 303 -19.51 -25.67 -3.04
C LEU A 303 -20.39 -24.48 -3.43
N GLU A 304 -19.82 -23.27 -3.45
CA GLU A 304 -20.50 -22.04 -3.82
C GLU A 304 -19.66 -21.24 -4.84
N PRO A 305 -19.87 -21.45 -6.15
CA PRO A 305 -19.10 -20.78 -7.20
C PRO A 305 -19.21 -19.24 -7.23
N ARG A 306 -20.23 -18.68 -6.56
CA ARG A 306 -20.47 -17.24 -6.44
C ARG A 306 -20.12 -16.71 -5.06
N ASN A 307 -19.07 -17.25 -4.44
CA ASN A 307 -18.55 -16.79 -3.17
C ASN A 307 -17.48 -15.69 -3.37
N ALA A 308 -17.85 -14.44 -3.11
CA ALA A 308 -16.94 -13.29 -3.21
C ALA A 308 -15.80 -13.34 -2.19
N GLU A 309 -16.08 -13.83 -0.97
CA GLU A 309 -15.11 -13.93 0.12
C GLU A 309 -13.99 -14.92 -0.26
N ALA A 310 -14.36 -16.07 -0.82
CA ALA A 310 -13.39 -17.05 -1.31
C ALA A 310 -12.60 -16.54 -2.52
N LEU A 311 -13.22 -15.79 -3.44
CA LEU A 311 -12.51 -15.16 -4.57
C LEU A 311 -11.47 -14.13 -4.10
N VAL A 312 -11.81 -13.28 -3.11
CA VAL A 312 -10.84 -12.39 -2.47
C VAL A 312 -9.70 -13.19 -1.84
N GLY A 313 -10.04 -14.27 -1.13
CA GLY A 313 -9.05 -15.18 -0.53
C GLY A 313 -8.10 -15.79 -1.56
N ILE A 314 -8.61 -16.26 -2.71
CA ILE A 314 -7.76 -16.73 -3.82
C ILE A 314 -6.86 -15.61 -4.36
N GLY A 315 -7.40 -14.40 -4.50
CA GLY A 315 -6.59 -13.25 -4.91
C GLY A 315 -5.45 -12.98 -3.95
N ASP A 316 -5.73 -13.00 -2.64
CA ASP A 316 -4.74 -12.80 -1.58
C ASP A 316 -3.65 -13.90 -1.61
N VAL A 317 -4.05 -15.16 -1.82
CA VAL A 317 -3.12 -16.29 -2.00
C VAL A 317 -2.23 -16.11 -3.25
N ARG A 318 -2.82 -15.71 -4.38
CA ARG A 318 -2.08 -15.49 -5.65
C ARG A 318 -1.09 -14.35 -5.53
N ARG A 319 -1.51 -13.24 -4.92
CA ARG A 319 -0.65 -12.09 -4.67
C ARG A 319 0.51 -12.46 -3.74
N ALA A 320 0.26 -13.24 -2.70
CA ALA A 320 1.31 -13.74 -1.82
C ALA A 320 2.30 -14.69 -2.53
N ALA A 321 1.84 -15.40 -3.57
CA ALA A 321 2.68 -16.21 -4.44
C ALA A 321 3.47 -15.40 -5.50
N GLY A 322 3.21 -14.08 -5.61
CA GLY A 322 3.83 -13.21 -6.61
C GLY A 322 3.09 -13.15 -7.96
N ASP A 323 1.95 -13.83 -8.09
CA ASP A 323 1.11 -13.85 -9.29
C ASP A 323 0.04 -12.76 -9.19
N ASP A 324 0.48 -11.50 -9.34
CA ASP A 324 -0.42 -10.34 -9.20
C ASP A 324 -1.46 -10.28 -10.32
N GLU A 325 -1.15 -10.79 -11.52
CA GLU A 325 -2.10 -10.83 -12.62
C GLU A 325 -3.30 -11.74 -12.26
N ALA A 326 -3.05 -12.98 -11.84
CA ALA A 326 -4.12 -13.86 -11.39
C ALA A 326 -4.83 -13.33 -10.13
N ALA A 327 -4.09 -12.66 -9.24
CA ALA A 327 -4.70 -12.03 -8.07
C ALA A 327 -5.73 -10.97 -8.45
N ARG A 328 -5.36 -10.06 -9.36
CA ARG A 328 -6.26 -9.02 -9.87
C ARG A 328 -7.46 -9.59 -10.61
N GLN A 329 -7.28 -10.67 -11.38
CA GLN A 329 -8.40 -11.38 -12.01
C GLN A 329 -9.40 -11.89 -10.96
N ALA A 330 -8.92 -12.52 -9.89
CA ALA A 330 -9.78 -12.99 -8.80
C ALA A 330 -10.49 -11.83 -8.07
N TYR A 331 -9.79 -10.72 -7.81
CA TYR A 331 -10.41 -9.52 -7.22
C TYR A 331 -11.46 -8.90 -8.13
N HIS A 332 -11.24 -8.83 -9.44
CA HIS A 332 -12.26 -8.36 -10.38
C HIS A 332 -13.50 -9.26 -10.39
N GLN A 333 -13.32 -10.58 -10.29
CA GLN A 333 -14.46 -11.51 -10.14
C GLN A 333 -15.21 -11.28 -8.82
N ALA A 334 -14.50 -11.04 -7.71
CA ALA A 334 -15.11 -10.71 -6.43
C ALA A 334 -15.88 -9.36 -6.49
N LEU A 335 -15.30 -8.34 -7.13
CA LEU A 335 -15.92 -7.03 -7.29
C LEU A 335 -17.19 -7.09 -8.16
N ALA A 336 -17.23 -8.00 -9.15
CA ALA A 336 -18.44 -8.23 -9.94
C ALA A 336 -19.60 -8.83 -9.11
N LEU A 337 -19.29 -9.55 -8.03
CA LEU A 337 -20.28 -10.06 -7.08
C LEU A 337 -20.66 -9.04 -6.00
N LEU A 338 -19.71 -8.17 -5.61
CA LEU A 338 -19.88 -7.12 -4.61
C LEU A 338 -19.47 -5.74 -5.17
N PRO A 339 -20.29 -5.13 -6.07
CA PRO A 339 -19.97 -3.81 -6.62
C PRO A 339 -19.87 -2.76 -5.51
N GLY A 340 -18.84 -1.90 -5.57
CA GLY A 340 -18.60 -0.86 -4.57
C GLY A 340 -17.99 -1.38 -3.25
N SER A 341 -17.45 -2.61 -3.24
CA SER A 341 -16.72 -3.12 -2.09
C SER A 341 -15.39 -2.40 -1.92
N ALA A 342 -15.34 -1.48 -0.96
CA ALA A 342 -14.12 -0.73 -0.63
C ALA A 342 -12.92 -1.63 -0.32
N ASP A 343 -13.15 -2.79 0.30
CA ASP A 343 -12.12 -3.78 0.64
C ASP A 343 -11.46 -4.41 -0.61
N VAL A 344 -12.27 -4.69 -1.64
CA VAL A 344 -11.78 -5.25 -2.91
C VAL A 344 -11.17 -4.17 -3.79
N GLU A 345 -11.76 -2.98 -3.82
CA GLU A 345 -11.22 -1.81 -4.53
C GLU A 345 -9.86 -1.41 -3.97
N GLN A 346 -9.69 -1.42 -2.65
CA GLN A 346 -8.41 -1.16 -2.00
C GLN A 346 -7.35 -2.19 -2.44
N ARG A 347 -7.70 -3.48 -2.53
CA ARG A 347 -6.79 -4.51 -3.05
C ARG A 347 -6.41 -4.27 -4.51
N LEU A 348 -7.34 -3.82 -5.35
CA LEU A 348 -7.07 -3.50 -6.76
C LEU A 348 -6.26 -2.20 -6.94
N ALA A 349 -6.39 -1.25 -6.01
CA ALA A 349 -5.65 0.01 -6.01
C ALA A 349 -4.15 -0.18 -5.70
N VAL A 350 -3.78 -1.28 -5.02
CA VAL A 350 -2.37 -1.64 -4.82
C VAL A 350 -1.72 -1.85 -6.20
N PRO A 351 -0.67 -1.08 -6.55
CA PRO A 351 -0.01 -1.20 -7.83
C PRO A 351 0.68 -2.56 -7.94
N PRO A 352 0.81 -3.10 -9.17
CA PRO A 352 1.49 -4.37 -9.36
C PRO A 352 2.93 -4.29 -8.84
N PRO A 353 3.45 -5.41 -8.32
CA PRO A 353 4.84 -5.51 -7.91
C PRO A 353 5.79 -5.15 -9.07
N ARG A 354 6.61 -4.11 -8.88
CA ARG A 354 7.75 -3.81 -9.77
C ARG A 354 8.83 -4.84 -9.54
N ASN A 355 9.01 -5.74 -10.49
CA ASN A 355 9.92 -6.87 -10.34
C ASN A 355 11.32 -6.55 -10.85
N TRP A 356 11.48 -5.52 -11.67
CA TRP A 356 12.77 -5.09 -12.16
C TRP A 356 13.32 -3.92 -11.36
N ARG A 357 14.64 -3.93 -11.15
CA ARG A 357 15.41 -2.79 -10.64
C ARG A 357 16.64 -2.59 -11.53
N LEU A 358 16.79 -1.39 -12.08
CA LEU A 358 17.97 -0.93 -12.77
C LEU A 358 18.74 0.01 -11.84
N ASP A 359 20.02 -0.24 -11.66
CA ASP A 359 20.94 0.62 -10.91
C ASP A 359 22.05 1.09 -11.86
N LEU A 360 22.26 2.40 -11.95
CA LEU A 360 23.35 3.01 -12.72
C LEU A 360 24.19 3.87 -11.78
N GLY A 361 25.50 3.83 -11.90
CA GLY A 361 26.42 4.59 -11.06
C GLY A 361 27.65 5.06 -11.84
N SER A 362 28.21 6.20 -11.41
CA SER A 362 29.51 6.65 -11.87
C SER A 362 30.21 7.42 -10.76
N GLU A 363 31.50 7.17 -10.60
CA GLU A 363 32.37 7.83 -9.65
C GLU A 363 33.61 8.36 -10.37
N VAL A 364 34.06 9.54 -9.96
CA VAL A 364 35.29 10.15 -10.42
C VAL A 364 36.13 10.49 -9.21
N SER A 365 37.41 10.12 -9.25
CA SER A 365 38.36 10.35 -8.17
C SER A 365 39.49 11.25 -8.61
N ASP A 366 39.73 12.32 -7.86
CA ASP A 366 40.89 13.20 -7.98
C ASP A 366 41.96 12.76 -6.99
N LEU A 367 43.17 12.50 -7.49
CA LEU A 367 44.29 11.98 -6.71
C LEU A 367 45.36 13.06 -6.53
N THR A 368 45.90 13.17 -5.31
CA THR A 368 47.05 14.04 -5.07
C THR A 368 48.29 13.53 -5.81
N ASN A 369 49.35 14.36 -5.85
CA ASN A 369 50.63 14.04 -6.50
C ASN A 369 50.58 13.89 -8.03
N GLY A 370 49.47 14.28 -8.69
CA GLY A 370 49.38 14.32 -10.14
C GLY A 370 49.33 12.94 -10.81
N LEU A 371 48.84 11.94 -10.08
CA LEU A 371 48.75 10.53 -10.50
C LEU A 371 47.67 10.26 -11.56
N GLY A 372 46.87 11.29 -11.91
CA GLY A 372 45.76 11.20 -12.86
C GLY A 372 44.46 10.73 -12.20
N ASP A 373 43.34 11.04 -12.85
CA ASP A 373 42.01 10.78 -12.32
C ASP A 373 41.66 9.29 -12.45
N TRP A 374 40.96 8.74 -11.47
CA TRP A 374 40.33 7.42 -11.59
C TRP A 374 38.85 7.57 -11.90
N THR A 375 38.28 6.60 -12.60
CA THR A 375 36.84 6.54 -12.83
C THR A 375 36.29 5.16 -12.57
N ASP A 376 35.13 5.11 -11.95
CA ASP A 376 34.34 3.90 -11.78
C ASP A 376 32.97 4.12 -12.42
N SER A 377 32.42 3.14 -13.11
CA SER A 377 31.08 3.21 -13.69
C SER A 377 30.41 1.86 -13.59
N SER A 378 29.14 1.86 -13.26
CA SER A 378 28.45 0.62 -12.96
C SER A 378 27.02 0.59 -13.48
N ALA A 379 26.59 -0.60 -13.88
CA ALA A 379 25.24 -0.89 -14.32
C ALA A 379 24.80 -2.23 -13.74
N GLY A 380 23.69 -2.23 -13.01
CA GLY A 380 23.09 -3.41 -12.40
C GLY A 380 21.65 -3.60 -12.82
N LEU A 381 21.25 -4.84 -13.05
CA LEU A 381 19.86 -5.22 -13.29
C LEU A 381 19.49 -6.35 -12.32
N ALA A 382 18.43 -6.14 -11.55
CA ALA A 382 17.88 -7.14 -10.65
C ALA A 382 16.45 -7.49 -11.04
N TYR A 383 16.12 -8.78 -10.89
CA TYR A 383 14.78 -9.32 -11.08
C TYR A 383 14.32 -10.08 -9.84
N ARG A 384 13.18 -9.68 -9.29
CA ARG A 384 12.53 -10.38 -8.19
C ARG A 384 11.76 -11.59 -8.73
N LEU A 385 12.33 -12.77 -8.55
CA LEU A 385 11.72 -14.05 -8.93
C LEU A 385 10.49 -14.38 -8.09
N SER A 386 10.54 -14.04 -6.79
CA SER A 386 9.45 -14.27 -5.84
C SER A 386 9.56 -13.25 -4.69
N PRO A 387 8.57 -13.17 -3.78
CA PRO A 387 8.70 -12.31 -2.59
C PRO A 387 9.92 -12.62 -1.71
N ARG A 388 10.54 -13.79 -1.87
CA ARG A 388 11.70 -14.24 -1.07
C ARG A 388 12.99 -14.36 -1.88
N ALA A 389 12.96 -14.20 -3.20
CA ALA A 389 14.12 -14.49 -4.05
C ALA A 389 14.34 -13.40 -5.09
N THR A 390 15.57 -12.93 -5.20
CA THR A 390 16.00 -11.96 -6.22
C THR A 390 17.27 -12.47 -6.88
N ILE A 391 17.35 -12.33 -8.21
CA ILE A 391 18.60 -12.52 -8.95
C ILE A 391 19.02 -11.16 -9.48
N SER A 392 20.31 -10.88 -9.44
CA SER A 392 20.88 -9.67 -10.03
C SER A 392 22.16 -9.94 -10.80
N GLY A 393 22.37 -9.16 -11.84
CA GLY A 393 23.62 -9.05 -12.57
C GLY A 393 24.14 -7.62 -12.45
N HIS A 394 25.44 -7.46 -12.32
CA HIS A 394 26.10 -6.17 -12.21
C HIS A 394 27.35 -6.14 -13.08
N THR A 395 27.60 -5.01 -13.72
CA THR A 395 28.81 -4.76 -14.50
C THR A 395 29.46 -3.50 -13.98
N ARG A 396 30.76 -3.58 -13.70
CA ARG A 396 31.60 -2.50 -13.22
C ARG A 396 32.72 -2.27 -14.21
N LEU A 397 32.94 -1.02 -14.60
CA LEU A 397 34.03 -0.56 -15.43
C LEU A 397 34.89 0.36 -14.58
N ALA A 398 36.09 -0.08 -14.24
CA ALA A 398 37.04 0.70 -13.46
C ALA A 398 38.20 1.11 -14.36
N THR A 399 38.59 2.38 -14.35
CA THR A 399 39.78 2.88 -15.06
C THR A 399 40.75 3.50 -14.06
N ARG A 400 41.96 2.96 -14.00
CA ARG A 400 43.05 3.41 -13.12
C ARG A 400 44.35 3.39 -13.91
N PHE A 401 45.16 4.43 -13.77
CA PHE A 401 46.51 4.50 -14.36
C PHE A 401 46.59 4.18 -15.88
N GLY A 402 45.53 4.44 -16.64
CA GLY A 402 45.47 4.16 -18.09
C GLY A 402 45.04 2.73 -18.45
N HIS A 403 44.74 1.90 -17.45
CA HIS A 403 44.19 0.55 -17.59
C HIS A 403 42.68 0.55 -17.29
N THR A 404 41.92 -0.31 -17.96
CA THR A 404 40.47 -0.41 -17.78
C THR A 404 40.06 -1.86 -17.58
N ASP A 405 39.56 -2.15 -16.38
CA ASP A 405 39.03 -3.47 -16.02
C ASP A 405 37.50 -3.48 -16.13
N VAL A 406 36.94 -4.56 -16.67
CA VAL A 406 35.50 -4.79 -16.75
C VAL A 406 35.14 -6.02 -15.92
N GLN A 407 34.49 -5.81 -14.79
CA GLN A 407 34.02 -6.87 -13.91
C GLN A 407 32.54 -7.13 -14.11
N MET A 408 32.16 -8.40 -14.22
CA MET A 408 30.77 -8.86 -14.29
C MET A 408 30.47 -9.72 -13.08
N GLU A 409 29.45 -9.36 -12.30
CA GLU A 409 29.01 -10.07 -11.10
C GLU A 409 27.58 -10.60 -11.28
N GLY A 410 27.34 -11.83 -10.86
CA GLY A 410 26.02 -12.41 -10.68
C GLY A 410 25.77 -12.70 -9.21
N ARG A 411 24.56 -12.40 -8.73
CA ARG A 411 24.17 -12.57 -7.32
C ARG A 411 22.75 -13.13 -7.20
N ILE A 412 22.54 -13.99 -6.21
CA ILE A 412 21.22 -14.48 -5.80
C ILE A 412 21.00 -14.19 -4.31
N ASP A 413 19.88 -13.56 -4.00
CA ASP A 413 19.43 -13.26 -2.64
C ASP A 413 18.20 -14.11 -2.30
N GLN A 414 18.20 -14.74 -1.12
CA GLN A 414 17.12 -15.60 -0.65
C GLN A 414 16.76 -15.30 0.81
N ALA A 415 15.50 -14.97 1.07
CA ALA A 415 14.91 -14.98 2.40
C ALA A 415 14.39 -16.39 2.73
N PHE A 416 14.89 -16.97 3.82
CA PHE A 416 14.48 -18.30 4.28
C PHE A 416 13.34 -18.18 5.30
N THR A 417 13.39 -17.14 6.13
CA THR A 417 12.33 -16.78 7.08
C THR A 417 12.14 -15.26 7.07
N PRO A 418 11.10 -14.71 7.73
CA PRO A 418 10.94 -13.26 7.86
C PRO A 418 12.09 -12.54 8.58
N VAL A 419 12.92 -13.29 9.33
CA VAL A 419 14.03 -12.74 10.13
C VAL A 419 15.40 -13.21 9.66
N PHE A 420 15.48 -14.09 8.65
CA PHE A 420 16.74 -14.65 8.17
C PHE A 420 16.79 -14.70 6.64
N SER A 421 17.86 -14.13 6.10
CA SER A 421 18.17 -14.16 4.67
C SER A 421 19.67 -14.39 4.43
N ALA A 422 19.99 -14.91 3.26
CA ALA A 422 21.36 -15.05 2.81
C ALA A 422 21.48 -14.81 1.30
N TYR A 423 22.69 -14.58 0.85
CA TYR A 423 23.00 -14.41 -0.56
C TYR A 423 24.32 -15.08 -0.93
N ALA A 424 24.48 -15.35 -2.21
CA ALA A 424 25.74 -15.77 -2.81
C ALA A 424 26.00 -14.95 -4.08
N LEU A 425 27.27 -14.68 -4.35
CA LEU A 425 27.71 -13.98 -5.55
C LEU A 425 28.96 -14.62 -6.15
N ALA A 426 29.14 -14.40 -7.45
CA ALA A 426 30.37 -14.67 -8.15
C ALA A 426 30.62 -13.56 -9.17
N ALA A 427 31.89 -13.14 -9.28
CA ALA A 427 32.30 -12.13 -10.24
C ALA A 427 33.49 -12.62 -11.06
N VAL A 428 33.60 -12.12 -12.29
CA VAL A 428 34.73 -12.36 -13.19
C VAL A 428 35.17 -11.06 -13.84
N THR A 429 36.48 -10.90 -14.01
CA THR A 429 37.10 -9.77 -14.69
C THR A 429 38.03 -10.34 -15.76
N PRO A 430 37.60 -10.41 -17.03
CA PRO A 430 38.48 -10.82 -18.12
C PRO A 430 39.66 -9.85 -18.24
N ASP A 431 40.86 -10.39 -18.48
CA ASP A 431 42.09 -9.62 -18.70
C ASP A 431 42.36 -8.56 -17.60
N ALA A 432 42.11 -8.93 -16.34
CA ALA A 432 42.22 -8.00 -15.21
C ALA A 432 43.64 -7.47 -15.00
N ASP A 433 43.77 -6.15 -14.98
CA ASP A 433 45.00 -5.43 -14.67
C ASP A 433 45.15 -5.14 -13.16
N PHE A 434 44.06 -4.86 -12.44
CA PHE A 434 44.10 -4.49 -11.01
C PHE A 434 42.90 -4.94 -10.16
N LEU A 435 41.78 -5.30 -10.77
CA LEU A 435 40.67 -5.96 -10.11
C LEU A 435 40.92 -7.46 -9.97
N ALA A 436 40.17 -8.12 -9.10
CA ALA A 436 40.23 -9.58 -8.98
C ALA A 436 39.80 -10.24 -10.31
N ARG A 437 40.59 -11.21 -10.78
CA ARG A 437 40.28 -12.05 -11.95
C ARG A 437 38.95 -12.77 -11.77
N TYR A 438 38.71 -13.26 -10.57
CA TYR A 438 37.40 -13.71 -10.13
C TYR A 438 37.21 -13.49 -8.63
N SER A 439 35.95 -13.40 -8.24
CA SER A 439 35.53 -13.30 -6.84
C SER A 439 34.42 -14.30 -6.57
N ILE A 440 34.42 -14.88 -5.37
CA ILE A 440 33.29 -15.66 -4.86
C ILE A 440 32.95 -15.12 -3.48
N GLY A 441 31.68 -14.87 -3.22
CA GLY A 441 31.26 -14.32 -1.95
C GLY A 441 29.91 -14.84 -1.49
N ALA A 442 29.67 -14.74 -0.19
CA ALA A 442 28.41 -15.05 0.42
C ALA A 442 28.21 -14.18 1.66
N GLY A 443 26.96 -13.91 1.99
CA GLY A 443 26.62 -13.21 3.22
C GLY A 443 25.26 -13.60 3.74
N ALA A 444 25.01 -13.23 5.00
CA ALA A 444 23.81 -13.60 5.72
C ALA A 444 23.40 -12.47 6.68
N SER A 445 22.08 -12.37 6.91
CA SER A 445 21.47 -11.35 7.74
C SER A 445 20.40 -11.95 8.64
N TRP A 446 20.46 -11.62 9.94
CA TRP A 446 19.50 -12.03 10.96
C TRP A 446 18.91 -10.80 11.66
N GLN A 447 17.59 -10.66 11.63
CA GLN A 447 16.88 -9.70 12.47
C GLN A 447 16.75 -10.28 13.89
N VAL A 448 17.55 -9.77 14.82
CA VAL A 448 17.67 -10.29 16.20
C VAL A 448 16.73 -9.60 17.19
N VAL A 449 16.26 -8.38 16.87
CA VAL A 449 15.25 -7.67 17.66
C VAL A 449 14.14 -7.17 16.74
N ALA A 450 12.89 -7.48 17.09
CA ALA A 450 11.71 -6.99 16.38
C ALA A 450 11.50 -5.48 16.61
N PRO A 451 10.95 -4.76 15.63
CA PRO A 451 10.64 -3.34 15.79
C PRO A 451 9.65 -3.12 16.94
N ALA A 452 9.95 -2.16 17.80
CA ALA A 452 9.12 -1.66 18.89
C ALA A 452 8.86 -0.16 18.71
N LYS A 453 7.92 0.42 19.46
CA LYS A 453 7.48 1.82 19.28
C LYS A 453 8.60 2.87 19.25
N ALA A 454 9.73 2.64 19.94
CA ALA A 454 10.84 3.61 20.01
C ALA A 454 12.13 3.14 19.31
N PHE A 455 12.16 1.89 18.84
CA PHE A 455 13.34 1.24 18.26
C PHE A 455 12.93 0.42 17.05
N GLY A 456 13.53 0.70 15.90
CA GLY A 456 13.38 -0.16 14.73
C GLY A 456 14.13 -1.49 14.89
N PRO A 457 14.19 -2.31 13.83
CA PRO A 457 14.82 -3.62 13.91
C PRO A 457 16.33 -3.50 14.17
N LEU A 458 16.87 -4.45 14.94
CA LEU A 458 18.31 -4.68 15.05
C LEU A 458 18.66 -5.92 14.22
N SER A 459 19.66 -5.78 13.34
CA SER A 459 20.14 -6.86 12.50
C SER A 459 21.62 -7.13 12.73
N LEU A 460 21.96 -8.42 12.77
CA LEU A 460 23.32 -8.94 12.71
C LEU A 460 23.57 -9.47 11.31
N ASN A 461 24.73 -9.15 10.75
CA ASN A 461 25.08 -9.50 9.39
C ASN A 461 26.52 -10.01 9.32
N ILE A 462 26.81 -10.80 8.31
CA ILE A 462 28.16 -11.22 7.96
C ILE A 462 28.29 -11.28 6.45
N ASP A 463 29.40 -10.74 5.94
CA ASP A 463 29.79 -10.85 4.53
C ASP A 463 31.16 -11.53 4.46
N THR A 464 31.34 -12.41 3.49
CA THR A 464 32.59 -13.11 3.22
C THR A 464 32.89 -13.05 1.73
N ARG A 465 34.14 -12.82 1.37
CA ARG A 465 34.57 -12.76 -0.03
C ARG A 465 35.97 -13.32 -0.18
N TYR A 466 36.16 -14.12 -1.22
CA TYR A 466 37.44 -14.57 -1.71
C TYR A 466 37.70 -13.91 -3.06
N ASP A 467 38.81 -13.21 -3.19
CA ASP A 467 39.23 -12.48 -4.37
C ASP A 467 40.56 -13.02 -4.89
N ASN A 468 40.60 -13.44 -6.15
CA ASN A 468 41.81 -13.96 -6.79
C ASN A 468 42.42 -12.90 -7.72
N PHE A 469 43.65 -12.47 -7.44
CA PHE A 469 44.42 -11.51 -8.23
C PHE A 469 45.52 -12.22 -9.03
N ALA A 470 46.29 -11.47 -9.82
CA ALA A 470 47.35 -12.01 -10.65
C ALA A 470 48.32 -12.90 -9.85
N ASP A 471 48.85 -12.33 -8.77
CA ASP A 471 49.99 -12.85 -8.00
C ASP A 471 49.64 -13.22 -6.55
N THR A 472 48.41 -13.00 -6.11
CA THR A 472 47.96 -13.29 -4.74
C THR A 472 46.44 -13.53 -4.71
N SER A 473 45.95 -13.97 -3.57
CA SER A 473 44.52 -14.04 -3.26
C SER A 473 44.25 -13.46 -1.89
N VAL A 474 43.10 -12.80 -1.75
CA VAL A 474 42.68 -12.14 -0.52
C VAL A 474 41.35 -12.71 -0.08
N THR A 475 41.27 -13.10 1.19
CA THR A 475 40.01 -13.48 1.84
C THR A 475 39.60 -12.38 2.80
N SER A 476 38.34 -11.94 2.73
CA SER A 476 37.78 -10.97 3.67
C SER A 476 36.54 -11.51 4.39
N ILE A 477 36.43 -11.14 5.67
CA ILE A 477 35.30 -11.46 6.55
C ILE A 477 34.86 -10.16 7.23
N GLN A 478 33.57 -9.86 7.13
CA GLN A 478 33.03 -8.57 7.56
C GLN A 478 31.72 -8.78 8.34
N PRO A 479 31.77 -9.05 9.65
CA PRO A 479 30.57 -9.01 10.47
C PRO A 479 30.17 -7.56 10.78
N TRP A 480 28.87 -7.29 10.79
CA TRP A 480 28.37 -5.95 11.05
C TRP A 480 26.97 -5.93 11.65
N LEU A 481 26.70 -4.85 12.38
CA LEU A 481 25.43 -4.59 13.05
C LEU A 481 24.75 -3.40 12.39
N GLN A 482 23.42 -3.44 12.36
CA GLN A 482 22.59 -2.32 11.93
C GLN A 482 21.39 -2.17 12.84
N ALA A 483 21.18 -0.95 13.34
CA ALA A 483 20.06 -0.61 14.20
C ALA A 483 19.35 0.63 13.66
N TYR A 484 18.03 0.67 13.83
CA TYR A 484 17.24 1.85 13.53
C TYR A 484 16.64 2.43 14.81
N ILE A 485 16.74 3.74 14.98
CA ILE A 485 16.22 4.50 16.12
C ILE A 485 15.39 5.69 15.63
N LEU A 486 14.74 6.42 16.55
CA LEU A 486 13.88 7.56 16.24
C LEU A 486 12.75 7.18 15.25
N ASP A 487 11.96 6.18 15.62
CA ASP A 487 10.85 5.63 14.80
C ASP A 487 11.30 5.18 13.40
N GLY A 488 12.54 4.71 13.29
CA GLY A 488 13.12 4.24 12.03
C GLY A 488 13.85 5.29 11.21
N ARG A 489 13.83 6.57 11.63
CA ARG A 489 14.39 7.68 10.84
C ARG A 489 15.91 7.75 10.88
N LEU A 490 16.55 7.21 11.91
CA LEU A 490 18.00 7.20 12.02
C LEU A 490 18.50 5.75 12.04
N GLY A 491 19.13 5.33 10.97
CA GLY A 491 19.87 4.08 10.88
C GLY A 491 21.32 4.29 11.32
N LEU A 492 21.84 3.39 12.14
CA LEU A 492 23.25 3.34 12.54
C LEU A 492 23.80 1.97 12.18
N SER A 493 24.99 1.93 11.59
CA SER A 493 25.68 0.69 11.27
C SER A 493 27.15 0.75 11.66
N ALA A 494 27.65 -0.39 12.13
CA ALA A 494 29.04 -0.59 12.51
C ALA A 494 29.50 -1.93 11.95
N ARG A 495 30.56 -1.90 11.14
CA ARG A 495 31.15 -3.05 10.48
C ARG A 495 32.59 -3.20 10.91
N TRP A 496 32.98 -4.42 11.27
CA TRP A 496 34.38 -4.81 11.36
C TRP A 496 34.80 -5.39 10.02
N VAL A 497 36.01 -5.09 9.58
CA VAL A 497 36.60 -5.57 8.33
C VAL A 497 37.87 -6.31 8.69
N HIS A 498 37.93 -7.58 8.34
CA HIS A 498 39.12 -8.42 8.42
C HIS A 498 39.48 -8.88 7.02
N ALA A 499 40.74 -8.73 6.63
CA ALA A 499 41.27 -9.21 5.36
C ALA A 499 42.62 -9.88 5.56
N GLU A 500 42.83 -11.00 4.88
CA GLU A 500 44.06 -11.79 4.91
C GLU A 500 44.45 -12.18 3.48
N ASP A 501 45.71 -11.97 3.12
CA ASP A 501 46.27 -12.47 1.86
C ASP A 501 46.87 -13.87 2.01
N ASP A 502 47.15 -14.56 0.90
CA ASP A 502 47.72 -15.90 0.89
C ASP A 502 49.19 -16.00 1.37
N THR A 503 49.84 -14.86 1.59
CA THR A 503 51.17 -14.78 2.21
C THR A 503 51.12 -14.65 3.73
N GLY A 504 49.92 -14.48 4.30
CA GLY A 504 49.67 -14.33 5.72
C GLY A 504 49.69 -12.87 6.21
N THR A 505 49.67 -11.89 5.32
CA THR A 505 49.46 -10.49 5.71
C THR A 505 48.00 -10.31 6.12
N VAL A 506 47.79 -9.77 7.32
CA VAL A 506 46.46 -9.51 7.87
C VAL A 506 46.27 -8.01 8.05
N ALA A 507 45.07 -7.52 7.74
CA ALA A 507 44.65 -6.17 8.04
C ALA A 507 43.23 -6.15 8.62
N ASP A 508 43.07 -5.38 9.69
CA ASP A 508 41.81 -5.19 10.41
C ASP A 508 41.40 -3.73 10.41
N GLY A 509 40.10 -3.48 10.42
CA GLY A 509 39.57 -2.13 10.51
C GLY A 509 38.08 -2.09 10.73
N TYR A 510 37.51 -0.89 10.65
CA TYR A 510 36.09 -0.70 10.90
C TYR A 510 35.48 0.40 10.02
N VAL A 511 34.18 0.28 9.80
CA VAL A 511 33.35 1.26 9.10
C VAL A 511 32.14 1.60 9.97
N LEU A 512 31.95 2.90 10.23
CA LEU A 512 30.80 3.44 10.92
C LEU A 512 29.99 4.30 9.95
N ARG A 513 28.66 4.13 9.96
CA ARG A 513 27.76 4.90 9.09
C ARG A 513 26.46 5.23 9.80
N ALA A 514 25.99 6.45 9.57
CA ALA A 514 24.67 6.92 9.95
C ALA A 514 23.86 7.30 8.70
N ASP A 515 22.60 6.90 8.68
CA ASP A 515 21.60 7.18 7.65
C ASP A 515 20.41 7.91 8.28
N LEU A 516 20.06 9.10 7.80
CA LEU A 516 19.02 9.95 8.35
C LEU A 516 17.93 10.23 7.30
N ALA A 517 16.71 9.78 7.58
CA ALA A 517 15.50 10.13 6.85
C ALA A 517 14.99 11.53 7.27
N VAL A 518 15.46 12.54 6.54
CA VAL A 518 15.11 13.95 6.78
C VAL A 518 13.65 14.20 6.40
N THR A 519 13.20 13.64 5.29
CA THR A 519 11.79 13.56 4.86
C THR A 519 11.51 12.18 4.29
N GLU A 520 10.26 11.89 3.92
CA GLU A 520 9.90 10.63 3.25
C GLU A 520 10.66 10.41 1.92
N ARG A 521 11.09 11.48 1.25
CA ARG A 521 11.74 11.42 -0.08
C ARG A 521 13.20 11.84 -0.09
N PHE A 522 13.75 12.26 1.06
CA PHE A 522 15.10 12.80 1.13
C PHE A 522 15.84 12.22 2.33
N ASN A 523 16.93 11.51 2.03
CA ASN A 523 17.80 10.90 3.03
C ASN A 523 19.22 11.43 2.90
N LEU A 524 19.87 11.62 4.04
CA LEU A 524 21.29 11.96 4.17
C LEU A 524 22.02 10.75 4.75
N PHE A 525 23.25 10.52 4.35
CA PHE A 525 24.13 9.60 5.07
C PHE A 525 25.52 10.20 5.23
N ALA A 526 26.20 9.78 6.29
CA ALA A 526 27.59 10.12 6.55
C ALA A 526 28.27 8.98 7.30
N GLY A 527 29.58 8.88 7.18
CA GLY A 527 30.34 7.84 7.85
C GLY A 527 31.84 8.08 7.85
N TYR A 528 32.50 7.20 8.58
CA TYR A 528 33.94 7.16 8.74
C TYR A 528 34.42 5.71 8.65
N ALA A 529 35.56 5.49 7.99
CA ALA A 529 36.23 4.21 7.95
C ALA A 529 37.71 4.38 8.30
N ASP A 530 38.25 3.44 9.07
CA ASP A 530 39.68 3.18 9.20
C ASP A 530 39.83 1.68 8.93
N ALA A 531 39.99 1.33 7.65
CA ALA A 531 39.89 -0.05 7.17
C ALA A 531 40.79 -0.27 5.94
N PRO A 532 41.29 -1.51 5.73
CA PRO A 532 42.06 -1.81 4.55
C PRO A 532 41.20 -1.77 3.28
N GLU A 533 41.68 -1.10 2.23
CA GLU A 533 41.21 -1.31 0.86
C GLU A 533 42.06 -2.37 0.17
N ILE A 534 41.44 -3.23 -0.64
CA ILE A 534 42.15 -4.17 -1.51
C ILE A 534 42.41 -3.46 -2.83
N ASP A 535 43.68 -3.17 -3.13
CA ASP A 535 44.11 -2.51 -4.37
C ASP A 535 45.19 -3.36 -5.03
N ASP A 536 44.87 -3.97 -6.17
CA ASP A 536 45.75 -4.90 -6.89
C ASP A 536 46.32 -6.01 -5.99
N GLY A 537 45.42 -6.65 -5.22
CA GLY A 537 45.78 -7.71 -4.26
C GLY A 537 46.47 -7.24 -2.98
N ALA A 538 46.92 -5.99 -2.90
CA ALA A 538 47.56 -5.45 -1.70
C ALA A 538 46.53 -4.91 -0.69
N LEU A 539 46.78 -5.17 0.59
CA LEU A 539 46.00 -4.61 1.71
C LEU A 539 46.50 -3.20 2.04
N VAL A 540 45.83 -2.17 1.54
CA VAL A 540 46.23 -0.76 1.71
C VAL A 540 45.47 -0.13 2.88
N PRO A 541 46.14 0.25 3.98
CA PRO A 541 45.48 0.92 5.10
C PRO A 541 44.92 2.27 4.64
N THR A 542 43.62 2.47 4.79
CA THR A 542 42.92 3.64 4.26
C THR A 542 41.99 4.23 5.31
N ARG A 543 42.03 5.55 5.46
CA ARG A 543 41.06 6.28 6.28
C ARG A 543 40.14 7.07 5.38
N THR A 544 38.83 6.93 5.58
CA THR A 544 37.83 7.55 4.71
C THR A 544 36.83 8.34 5.54
N VAL A 545 36.58 9.59 5.17
CA VAL A 545 35.39 10.34 5.59
C VAL A 545 34.47 10.44 4.38
N PHE A 546 33.22 10.01 4.52
CA PHE A 546 32.29 9.99 3.40
C PHE A 546 30.89 10.45 3.80
N GLY A 547 30.13 10.88 2.80
CA GLY A 547 28.73 11.23 2.97
C GLY A 547 28.03 11.45 1.65
N GLY A 548 26.71 11.61 1.71
CA GLY A 548 25.93 11.78 0.52
C GLY A 548 24.45 11.92 0.80
N ILE A 549 23.70 12.10 -0.28
CA ILE A 549 22.26 12.28 -0.27
C ILE A 549 21.60 11.29 -1.21
N SER A 550 20.36 10.96 -0.90
CA SER A 550 19.45 10.30 -1.86
C SER A 550 18.11 11.01 -1.88
N PHE A 551 17.55 11.15 -3.08
CA PHE A 551 16.30 11.84 -3.33
C PHE A 551 15.39 11.00 -4.22
N GLU A 552 14.16 10.77 -3.76
CA GLU A 552 13.12 10.08 -4.51
C GLU A 552 12.40 11.08 -5.44
N LEU A 553 12.72 11.02 -6.73
CA LEU A 553 12.11 11.86 -7.76
C LEU A 553 10.64 11.48 -8.00
N SER A 554 10.33 10.19 -7.84
CA SER A 554 9.00 9.59 -7.94
C SER A 554 9.04 8.19 -7.32
N ASP A 555 7.89 7.53 -7.13
CA ASP A 555 7.83 6.17 -6.56
C ASP A 555 8.80 5.15 -7.22
N PRO A 556 9.08 5.17 -8.54
CA PRO A 556 10.05 4.26 -9.14
C PRO A 556 11.49 4.76 -9.17
N LEU A 557 11.76 6.07 -9.00
CA LEU A 557 13.02 6.68 -9.41
C LEU A 557 13.72 7.39 -8.25
N THR A 558 14.94 6.96 -7.94
CA THR A 558 15.79 7.52 -6.89
C THR A 558 17.11 8.00 -7.47
N LEU A 559 17.51 9.23 -7.14
CA LEU A 559 18.83 9.78 -7.46
C LEU A 559 19.70 9.76 -6.19
N ARG A 560 20.99 9.46 -6.34
CA ARG A 560 21.98 9.51 -5.27
C ARG A 560 23.18 10.36 -5.69
N ALA A 561 23.72 11.11 -4.74
CA ALA A 561 25.01 11.79 -4.89
C ALA A 561 25.86 11.54 -3.64
N SER A 562 27.16 11.34 -3.81
CA SER A 562 28.10 11.08 -2.72
C SER A 562 29.42 11.80 -2.91
N ILE A 563 30.08 12.07 -1.79
CA ILE A 563 31.45 12.56 -1.70
C ILE A 563 32.21 11.72 -0.69
N ALA A 564 33.49 11.49 -0.94
CA ALA A 564 34.40 10.89 0.02
C ALA A 564 35.79 11.50 -0.09
N HIS A 565 36.50 11.51 1.03
CA HIS A 565 37.91 11.87 1.12
C HIS A 565 38.64 10.72 1.79
N GLU A 566 39.74 10.29 1.17
CA GLU A 566 40.56 9.19 1.65
C GLU A 566 42.01 9.61 1.83
N GLU A 567 42.55 9.22 2.97
CA GLU A 567 43.96 9.32 3.30
C GLU A 567 44.58 7.93 3.08
N ARG A 568 45.52 7.83 2.14
CA ARG A 568 46.28 6.60 1.86
C ARG A 568 47.78 6.87 2.06
N PRO A 569 48.62 5.83 2.26
CA PRO A 569 50.04 6.03 2.52
C PRO A 569 50.80 6.77 1.42
N THR A 570 50.34 6.66 0.17
CA THR A 570 51.03 7.18 -1.02
C THR A 570 50.39 8.43 -1.62
N PHE A 571 49.09 8.66 -1.39
CA PHE A 571 48.33 9.81 -1.89
C PHE A 571 46.98 9.93 -1.17
N ASP A 572 46.33 11.07 -1.33
CA ASP A 572 44.95 11.27 -0.90
C ASP A 572 44.03 11.20 -2.13
N ARG A 573 42.81 10.68 -1.93
CA ARG A 573 41.81 10.49 -2.99
C ARG A 573 40.50 11.19 -2.62
N ASN A 574 40.05 12.12 -3.45
CA ASN A 574 38.73 12.74 -3.32
C ASN A 574 37.79 12.12 -4.35
N ILE A 575 36.67 11.55 -3.90
CA ILE A 575 35.72 10.83 -4.75
C ILE A 575 34.42 11.61 -4.84
N PHE A 576 33.86 11.70 -6.04
CA PHE A 576 32.51 12.21 -6.32
C PHE A 576 31.71 11.14 -7.03
N GLY A 577 30.56 10.78 -6.47
CA GLY A 577 29.69 9.74 -7.01
C GLY A 577 28.30 10.26 -7.36
N LEU A 578 27.74 9.74 -8.46
CA LEU A 578 26.34 9.92 -8.85
C LEU A 578 25.72 8.56 -9.17
N GLY A 579 24.49 8.35 -8.73
CA GLY A 579 23.77 7.11 -8.97
C GLY A 579 22.28 7.32 -9.25
N LEU A 580 21.71 6.42 -10.04
CA LEU A 580 20.29 6.38 -10.38
C LEU A 580 19.76 4.96 -10.17
N THR A 581 18.68 4.84 -9.42
CA THR A 581 17.95 3.58 -9.26
C THR A 581 16.54 3.76 -9.84
N ALA A 582 16.14 2.85 -10.73
CA ALA A 582 14.80 2.79 -11.31
C ALA A 582 14.16 1.43 -11.05
N ARG A 583 12.92 1.41 -10.55
CA ARG A 583 12.11 0.19 -10.39
C ARG A 583 10.97 0.18 -11.39
N PHE A 584 10.70 -0.94 -12.06
CA PHE A 584 9.63 -1.05 -13.07
C PHE A 584 8.98 -2.43 -13.15
#